data_AF-A0A422QWQ8-F1
#
_entry.id   AF-A0A422QWQ8-F1
#
_cell.length_a   1.000
_cell.length_b   1.000
_cell.length_c   1.000
_cell.angle_alpha   90.00
_cell.angle_beta   90.00
_cell.angle_gamma   90.00
#
_symmetry.space_group_name_H-M   'P 1'
#
loop_
_entity.id
_entity.type
_entity.pdbx_description
1 polymer ?
#
loop_
_entity_poly.entity_id
_entity_poly.type
_entity_poly.pdbx_seq_one_letter_code
_entity_poly.pdbx_strand_id
1 'polypeptide(L)'
;MPASPEMPFEPQSVKINVITLKAVGVDANVTGDLTIPQDAQQPVGIVEGDFTGINALLDKLVSMGLVPQDQLMGARMMLAMFAKPVEGNPDQLQTKLEFKEDGSIFANGQQVQ
;
A
#
# COMPACT_ATOMS: atom_id res chain seq x y z
N MET A 1 -34.01 -17.36 6.62
CA MET A 1 -32.83 -16.48 6.57
C MET A 1 -33.02 -15.57 5.37
N PRO A 2 -33.05 -14.23 5.50
CA PRO A 2 -33.16 -13.37 4.33
C PRO A 2 -31.87 -13.45 3.52
N ALA A 3 -32.01 -13.69 2.22
CA ALA A 3 -30.90 -13.67 1.26
C ALA A 3 -30.27 -12.26 1.25
N SER A 4 -28.95 -12.21 1.35
CA SER A 4 -28.19 -10.97 1.13
C SER A 4 -28.55 -10.43 -0.26
N PRO A 5 -28.73 -9.11 -0.42
CA PRO A 5 -29.00 -8.53 -1.73
C PRO A 5 -27.80 -8.83 -2.65
N GLU A 6 -28.01 -9.71 -3.63
CA GLU A 6 -27.07 -9.96 -4.71
C GLU A 6 -26.83 -8.61 -5.40
N MET A 7 -25.65 -8.03 -5.18
CA MET A 7 -25.27 -6.80 -5.85
C MET A 7 -25.25 -7.10 -7.36
N PRO A 8 -26.05 -6.41 -8.19
CA PRO A 8 -26.26 -6.77 -9.60
C PRO A 8 -25.02 -6.56 -10.49
N PHE A 9 -23.91 -6.13 -9.89
CA PHE A 9 -22.62 -5.91 -10.52
C PHE A 9 -21.54 -6.45 -9.58
N GLU A 10 -20.94 -7.58 -9.95
CA GLU A 10 -19.67 -8.02 -9.35
C GLU A 10 -18.54 -7.29 -10.07
N PRO A 11 -17.72 -6.47 -9.38
CA PRO A 11 -16.61 -5.79 -10.02
C PRO A 11 -15.59 -6.83 -10.52
N GLN A 12 -15.50 -7.01 -11.84
CA GLN A 12 -14.59 -8.00 -12.44
C GLN A 12 -13.13 -7.52 -12.51
N SER A 13 -12.91 -6.20 -12.51
CA SER A 13 -11.58 -5.58 -12.57
C SER A 13 -11.59 -4.22 -11.89
N VAL A 14 -10.56 -3.95 -11.09
CA VAL A 14 -10.28 -2.69 -10.42
C VAL A 14 -8.91 -2.19 -10.87
N LYS A 15 -8.93 -1.10 -11.64
CA LYS A 15 -7.72 -0.41 -12.06
C LYS A 15 -7.54 0.88 -11.27
N ILE A 16 -6.47 0.94 -10.49
CA ILE A 16 -6.02 2.12 -9.76
C ILE A 16 -5.02 2.83 -10.68
N ASN A 17 -5.48 3.87 -11.38
CA ASN A 17 -4.62 4.61 -12.31
C ASN A 17 -3.54 5.40 -11.56
N VAL A 18 -3.94 6.35 -10.70
CA VAL A 18 -3.06 7.06 -9.76
C VAL A 18 -3.91 7.62 -8.63
N ILE A 19 -3.56 7.33 -7.38
CA ILE A 19 -4.02 8.11 -6.22
C ILE A 19 -2.85 8.96 -5.76
N THR A 20 -2.97 10.29 -5.88
CA THR A 20 -1.97 11.23 -5.37
C THR A 20 -2.49 11.93 -4.13
N LEU A 21 -1.92 11.63 -2.96
CA LEU A 21 -2.19 12.39 -1.74
C LEU A 21 -1.06 13.41 -1.54
N LYS A 22 -1.41 14.70 -1.54
CA LYS A 22 -0.48 15.79 -1.22
C LYS A 22 -0.88 16.44 0.09
N ALA A 23 -0.17 16.09 1.15
CA ALA A 23 -0.41 16.67 2.47
C ALA A 23 0.93 16.97 3.14
N VAL A 24 1.12 18.23 3.56
CA VAL A 24 2.25 18.66 4.43
C VAL A 24 3.64 18.26 3.88
N GLY A 25 3.79 18.16 2.55
CA GLY A 25 5.05 17.81 1.88
C GLY A 25 5.30 16.31 1.69
N VAL A 26 4.26 15.48 1.86
CA VAL A 26 4.25 14.08 1.38
C VAL A 26 3.58 14.03 0.02
N ASP A 27 4.20 13.33 -0.93
CA ASP A 27 3.55 12.86 -2.15
C ASP A 27 3.48 11.33 -2.10
N ALA A 28 2.27 10.79 -2.06
CA ALA A 28 2.03 9.35 -2.16
C ALA A 28 1.36 9.07 -3.50
N ASN A 29 1.97 8.25 -4.34
CA ASN A 29 1.44 7.80 -5.62
C ASN A 29 1.24 6.29 -5.57
N VAL A 30 0.01 5.83 -5.77
CA VAL A 30 -0.30 4.39 -5.81
C VAL A 30 -0.97 4.06 -7.14
N THR A 31 -0.47 3.02 -7.79
CA THR A 31 -0.99 2.44 -9.02
C THR A 31 -1.30 0.96 -8.77
N GLY A 32 -2.24 0.40 -9.51
CA GLY A 32 -2.59 -1.00 -9.33
C GLY A 32 -3.52 -1.51 -10.41
N ASP A 33 -3.34 -2.77 -10.76
CA ASP A 33 -4.18 -3.51 -11.68
C ASP A 33 -4.58 -4.80 -10.98
N LEU A 34 -5.84 -4.84 -10.52
CA LEU A 34 -6.40 -5.95 -9.78
C LEU A 34 -7.60 -6.50 -10.55
N THR A 35 -7.63 -7.81 -10.74
CA THR A 35 -8.74 -8.54 -11.32
C THR A 35 -9.40 -9.35 -10.21
N ILE A 36 -10.73 -9.36 -10.15
CA ILE A 36 -11.48 -10.17 -9.18
C ILE A 36 -12.17 -11.26 -10.00
N PRO A 37 -11.64 -12.49 -10.00
CA PRO A 37 -12.31 -13.61 -10.64
C PRO A 37 -13.69 -13.85 -10.03
N GLN A 38 -14.69 -14.21 -10.84
CA GLN A 38 -16.08 -14.44 -10.38
C GLN A 38 -16.20 -15.51 -9.28
N ASP A 39 -15.23 -16.41 -9.16
CA ASP A 39 -15.22 -17.49 -8.17
C ASP A 39 -14.19 -17.30 -7.04
N ALA A 40 -13.50 -16.15 -6.99
CA ALA A 40 -12.41 -15.92 -6.04
C ALA A 40 -12.80 -14.92 -4.94
N GLN A 41 -12.49 -15.26 -3.69
CA GLN A 41 -12.65 -14.37 -2.53
C GLN A 41 -11.58 -13.27 -2.47
N GLN A 42 -10.56 -13.32 -3.32
CA GLN A 42 -9.42 -12.41 -3.28
C GLN A 42 -9.08 -11.88 -4.68
N PRO A 43 -8.70 -10.59 -4.79
CA PRO A 43 -8.23 -10.02 -6.03
C PRO A 43 -6.85 -10.59 -6.41
N VAL A 44 -6.61 -10.73 -7.72
CA VAL A 44 -5.35 -11.17 -8.32
C VAL A 44 -4.78 -10.00 -9.12
N GLY A 45 -3.49 -9.72 -8.98
CA GLY A 45 -2.84 -8.65 -9.73
C GLY A 45 -1.72 -7.97 -8.95
N ILE A 46 -1.39 -6.75 -9.35
CA ILE A 46 -0.23 -6.03 -8.83
C ILE A 46 -0.65 -4.65 -8.36
N VAL A 47 -0.16 -4.24 -7.19
CA VAL A 47 -0.27 -2.88 -6.66
C VAL A 47 1.13 -2.36 -6.42
N GLU A 48 1.43 -1.18 -6.94
CA GLU A 48 2.70 -0.49 -6.76
C GLU A 48 2.45 0.85 -6.09
N GLY A 49 3.34 1.23 -5.17
CA GLY A 49 3.25 2.49 -4.47
C GLY A 49 4.60 3.17 -4.39
N ASP A 50 4.63 4.44 -4.71
CA ASP A 50 5.77 5.35 -4.64
C ASP A 50 5.44 6.48 -3.68
N PHE A 51 6.23 6.61 -2.62
CA PHE A 51 6.01 7.57 -1.56
C PHE A 51 7.25 8.42 -1.37
N THR A 52 7.09 9.75 -1.36
CA THR A 52 8.17 10.69 -1.07
C THR A 52 7.76 11.60 0.08
N GLY A 53 8.74 12.01 0.89
CA GLY A 53 8.52 12.97 1.97
C GLY A 53 7.86 12.38 3.23
N ILE A 54 7.57 11.07 3.27
CA ILE A 54 7.06 10.39 4.48
C ILE A 54 8.00 10.62 5.67
N ASN A 55 9.31 10.47 5.48
CA ASN A 55 10.31 10.69 6.53
C ASN A 55 10.25 12.13 7.08
N ALA A 56 10.16 13.12 6.20
CA ALA A 56 10.07 14.52 6.59
C ALA A 56 8.76 14.86 7.32
N LEU A 57 7.62 14.25 6.95
CA LEU A 57 6.37 14.38 7.69
C LEU A 57 6.50 13.79 9.09
N LEU A 58 7.03 12.57 9.18
CA LEU A 58 7.23 11.88 10.44
C LEU A 58 8.13 12.68 11.41
N ASP A 59 9.23 13.25 10.91
CA ASP A 59 10.11 14.12 11.70
C ASP A 59 9.39 15.41 12.18
N LYS A 60 8.52 16.00 11.33
CA LYS A 60 7.67 17.13 11.72
C LYS A 60 6.68 16.75 12.82
N LEU A 61 6.04 15.58 12.71
CA LEU A 61 5.07 15.11 13.71
C LEU A 61 5.73 14.87 15.08
N VAL A 62 6.96 14.37 15.12
CA VAL A 62 7.75 14.24 16.36
C VAL A 62 8.16 15.58 16.92
N SER A 63 8.67 16.48 16.07
CA SER A 63 9.09 17.82 16.53
C SER A 63 7.93 18.66 17.07
N MET A 64 6.71 18.43 16.57
CA MET A 64 5.48 19.02 17.11
C MET A 64 4.94 18.32 18.36
N GLY A 65 5.54 17.19 18.77
CA GLY A 65 5.10 16.41 19.93
C GLY A 65 3.79 15.64 19.72
N LEU A 66 3.32 15.51 18.48
CA LEU A 66 2.07 14.81 18.15
C LEU A 66 2.25 13.28 18.10
N VAL A 67 3.46 12.82 17.79
CA VAL A 67 3.81 11.40 17.71
C VAL A 67 5.04 11.12 18.61
N PRO A 68 4.98 10.13 19.52
CA PRO A 68 6.14 9.70 20.30
C PRO A 68 7.24 9.10 19.42
N GLN A 69 8.51 9.35 19.76
CA GLN A 69 9.66 8.80 19.03
C GLN A 69 9.64 7.26 18.94
N ASP A 70 9.23 6.58 20.02
CA ASP A 70 9.15 5.12 20.04
C ASP A 70 8.13 4.56 19.03
N GLN A 71 6.98 5.24 18.89
CA GLN A 71 5.98 4.86 17.89
C GLN A 71 6.52 5.07 16.47
N LEU A 72 7.37 6.08 16.29
CA LEU A 72 7.96 6.38 15.00
C LEU A 72 9.00 5.33 14.60
N MET A 73 9.80 4.84 15.55
CA MET A 73 10.72 3.73 15.32
C MET A 73 9.97 2.43 14.96
N GLY A 74 8.86 2.16 15.64
CA GLY A 74 7.97 1.04 15.29
C GLY A 74 7.35 1.19 13.89
N ALA A 75 6.87 2.38 13.56
CA ALA A 75 6.31 2.68 12.24
C ALA A 75 7.38 2.55 11.13
N ARG A 76 8.61 3.03 11.36
CA ARG A 76 9.73 2.87 10.43
C ARG A 76 10.09 1.42 10.19
N MET A 77 10.09 0.59 11.24
CA MET A 77 10.30 -0.85 11.09
C MET A 77 9.19 -1.51 10.27
N MET A 78 7.92 -1.21 10.56
CA MET A 78 6.81 -1.75 9.77
C MET A 78 6.88 -1.29 8.31
N LEU A 79 7.17 0.00 8.07
CA LEU A 79 7.38 0.52 6.72
C LEU A 79 8.52 -0.22 6.02
N ALA A 80 9.64 -0.48 6.69
CA ALA A 80 10.76 -1.22 6.11
C ALA A 80 10.44 -2.67 5.73
N MET A 81 9.40 -3.29 6.33
CA MET A 81 8.96 -4.63 5.95
C MET A 81 8.17 -4.64 4.63
N PHE A 82 7.43 -3.56 4.34
CA PHE A 82 6.51 -3.51 3.20
C PHE A 82 6.89 -2.49 2.13
N ALA A 83 7.82 -1.58 2.41
CA ALA A 83 8.33 -0.57 1.49
C ALA A 83 9.84 -0.45 1.64
N LYS A 84 10.54 -0.40 0.51
CA LYS A 84 12.00 -0.28 0.44
C LYS A 84 12.40 1.10 -0.06
N PRO A 85 13.53 1.66 0.39
CA PRO A 85 14.07 2.87 -0.20
C PRO A 85 14.38 2.66 -1.68
N VAL A 86 14.14 3.69 -2.49
CA VAL A 86 14.56 3.70 -3.91
C VAL A 86 16.06 3.86 -3.97
N GLU A 87 16.70 3.09 -4.86
CA GLU A 87 18.16 3.15 -5.02
C GLU A 87 18.59 4.54 -5.47
N GLY A 88 19.54 5.14 -4.73
CA GLY A 88 19.99 6.51 -4.96
C GLY A 88 19.08 7.62 -4.39
N ASN A 89 17.93 7.27 -3.80
CA ASN A 89 17.05 8.24 -3.12
C ASN A 89 16.45 7.67 -1.82
N PRO A 90 17.12 7.83 -0.67
CA PRO A 90 16.66 7.28 0.61
C PRO A 90 15.38 7.95 1.14
N ASP A 91 15.00 9.12 0.61
CA ASP A 91 13.79 9.84 0.98
C ASP A 91 12.54 9.38 0.21
N GLN A 92 12.74 8.51 -0.78
CA GLN A 92 11.68 7.86 -1.54
C GLN A 92 11.56 6.40 -1.15
N LEU A 93 10.34 5.97 -0.84
CA LEU A 93 9.99 4.60 -0.52
C LEU A 93 9.13 4.04 -1.64
N GLN A 94 9.43 2.83 -2.08
CA GLN A 94 8.64 2.08 -3.05
C GLN A 94 8.14 0.77 -2.45
N THR A 95 6.90 0.41 -2.76
CA THR A 95 6.31 -0.89 -2.44
C THR A 95 5.79 -1.54 -3.70
N LYS A 96 5.90 -2.86 -3.77
CA LYS A 96 5.22 -3.69 -4.77
C LYS A 96 4.51 -4.83 -4.06
N LEU A 97 3.20 -4.92 -4.21
CA LEU A 97 2.37 -6.00 -3.73
C LEU A 97 1.87 -6.81 -4.92
N GLU A 98 2.11 -8.11 -4.90
CA GLU A 98 1.68 -9.07 -5.92
C GLU A 98 0.71 -10.07 -5.28
N PHE A 99 -0.51 -10.15 -5.82
CA PHE A 99 -1.56 -11.07 -5.40
C PHE A 99 -1.71 -12.13 -6.49
N LYS A 100 -1.53 -13.39 -6.14
CA LYS A 100 -1.58 -14.51 -7.09
C LYS A 100 -2.90 -15.28 -7.00
N GLU A 101 -3.18 -16.04 -8.07
CA GLU A 101 -4.39 -16.87 -8.17
C GLU A 101 -4.44 -18.00 -7.13
N ASP A 102 -3.29 -18.46 -6.64
CA ASP A 102 -3.19 -19.46 -5.58
C ASP A 102 -3.44 -18.88 -4.16
N GLY A 103 -3.75 -17.57 -4.07
CA GLY A 103 -3.98 -16.86 -2.82
C GLY A 103 -2.71 -16.40 -2.11
N SER A 104 -1.53 -16.64 -2.69
CA SER A 104 -0.28 -16.15 -2.13
C SER A 104 -0.09 -14.66 -2.39
N ILE A 105 0.46 -13.97 -1.38
CA ILE A 105 0.73 -12.52 -1.45
C ILE A 105 2.22 -12.28 -1.29
N PHE A 106 2.78 -11.53 -2.23
CA PHE A 106 4.17 -11.12 -2.23
C PHE A 106 4.29 -9.62 -1.99
N ALA A 107 5.09 -9.22 -1.00
CA ALA A 107 5.51 -7.85 -0.80
C ALA A 107 6.99 -7.71 -1.18
N ASN A 108 7.29 -6.87 -2.16
CA ASN A 108 8.64 -6.62 -2.66
C ASN A 108 9.39 -7.90 -3.09
N GLY A 109 8.65 -8.91 -3.57
CA GLY A 109 9.19 -10.22 -3.96
C GLY A 109 9.35 -11.21 -2.81
N GLN A 110 9.03 -10.84 -1.56
CA GLN A 110 8.99 -11.74 -0.41
C GLN A 110 7.56 -12.20 -0.15
N GLN A 111 7.35 -13.49 0.05
CA GLN A 111 6.04 -14.00 0.41
C GLN A 111 5.67 -13.58 1.84
N VAL A 112 4.52 -12.92 1.99
CA VAL A 112 4.00 -12.45 3.28
C VAL A 112 2.75 -13.21 3.72
N GLN A 113 2.07 -13.88 2.80
CA GLN A 113 0.90 -14.71 3.05
C GLN A 113 0.83 -15.90 2.10
#